data_AF-A0A2P4ZWX6-F1
#
_entry.id   AF-A0A2P4ZWX6-F1
#
_cell.length_a   1.000
_cell.length_b   1.000
_cell.length_c   1.000
_cell.angle_alpha   90.00
_cell.angle_beta   90.00
_cell.angle_gamma   90.00
#
_symmetry.space_group_name_H-M   'P 1'
#
loop_
_entity.id
_entity.type
_entity.pdbx_description
1 polymer ?
#
loop_
_entity_poly.entity_id
_entity_poly.type
_entity_poly.pdbx_seq_one_letter_code
_entity_poly.pdbx_strand_id
1 'polypeptide(L)'
;MIEPLTNNRFRVLEMIGSELSLIVNGTTHVPYKIPALERHATFGNFTNDLLLSNYSTVSFGGDSELSFLLPHRLQTVFNSVNVLEDVKFDSITLNPTFDRGFFDPLPVHESFKASLWGRPFEFFYNTSNITVNYPIPSIPQIMSVYVGYADYVQLVVNFTDGILVTDAAPHRSRILLQDHAGGVPDYVAAGAMLIIPEIAKVFYSEVNGGNVNFATYNETDPFILKDDIVQFRPAWREENPHARDWPYGITTSACPSDSEGLQHSSLTCGVRPQIRLRETRYALTLDTQGSG
;
A
#
# COMPACT_ATOMS: atom_id res chain seq x y z
N MET A 1 18.43 5.27 19.72
CA MET A 1 18.44 4.13 20.67
C MET A 1 17.00 3.83 21.02
N ILE A 2 16.49 2.67 20.61
CA ILE A 2 15.18 2.16 21.03
C ILE A 2 15.41 1.57 22.43
N GLU A 3 14.80 2.15 23.47
CA GLU A 3 14.93 1.61 24.83
C GLU A 3 14.28 0.22 24.91
N PRO A 4 14.87 -0.76 25.61
CA PRO A 4 14.29 -2.09 25.76
C PRO A 4 12.98 -2.03 26.55
N LEU A 5 11.97 -2.79 26.10
CA LEU A 5 10.65 -2.97 26.73
C LEU A 5 10.71 -3.80 28.03
N THR A 6 11.66 -3.54 28.92
CA THR A 6 11.82 -4.29 30.16
C THR A 6 12.17 -3.33 31.30
N ASN A 7 11.12 -2.79 31.94
CA ASN A 7 11.09 -2.35 33.34
C ASN A 7 9.72 -1.74 33.64
N ASN A 8 8.72 -2.55 34.02
CA ASN A 8 7.44 -2.14 34.64
C ASN A 8 6.62 -0.99 33.99
N ARG A 9 6.99 -0.52 32.79
CA ARG A 9 6.39 0.65 32.14
C ARG A 9 5.16 0.33 31.31
N PHE A 10 4.91 -0.94 30.98
CA PHE A 10 3.79 -1.32 30.13
C PHE A 10 3.05 -2.52 30.69
N ARG A 11 1.74 -2.56 30.48
CA ARG A 11 0.85 -3.68 30.79
C ARG A 11 0.19 -4.15 29.51
N VAL A 12 0.01 -5.46 29.36
CA VAL A 12 -0.72 -6.06 28.24
C VAL A 12 -2.14 -6.35 28.71
N LEU A 13 -3.12 -5.85 27.97
CA LEU A 13 -4.54 -6.14 28.13
C LEU A 13 -4.95 -7.02 26.96
N GLU A 14 -5.49 -8.20 27.23
CA GLU A 14 -5.93 -9.15 26.21
C GLU A 14 -7.46 -9.27 26.28
N MET A 15 -8.11 -9.28 25.11
CA MET A 15 -9.55 -9.51 25.06
C MET A 15 -9.82 -11.01 24.92
N ILE A 16 -10.42 -11.59 25.97
CA ILE A 16 -10.71 -13.03 26.07
C ILE A 16 -11.55 -13.47 24.87
N GLY A 17 -11.11 -14.55 24.22
CA GLY A 17 -11.79 -15.11 23.03
C GLY A 17 -11.45 -14.41 21.71
N SER A 18 -10.44 -13.52 21.70
CA SER A 18 -9.93 -12.88 20.49
C SER A 18 -8.39 -12.88 20.47
N GLU A 19 -7.82 -12.59 19.31
CA GLU A 19 -6.37 -12.33 19.16
C GLU A 19 -6.01 -10.84 19.39
N LEU A 20 -6.95 -10.03 19.89
CA LEU A 20 -6.74 -8.62 20.15
C LEU A 20 -6.04 -8.41 21.49
N SER A 21 -4.93 -7.69 21.43
CA SER A 21 -4.20 -7.23 22.60
C SER A 21 -3.96 -5.72 22.52
N LEU A 22 -3.84 -5.11 23.69
CA LEU A 22 -3.54 -3.70 23.83
C LEU A 22 -2.42 -3.55 24.87
N ILE A 23 -1.31 -2.97 24.43
CA ILE A 23 -0.21 -2.62 25.32
C ILE A 23 -0.44 -1.18 25.79
N VAL A 24 -0.60 -0.99 27.09
CA VAL A 24 -0.83 0.32 27.73
C VAL A 24 0.35 0.71 28.59
N ASN A 25 0.58 2.00 28.76
CA ASN A 25 1.55 2.50 29.74
C ASN A 25 1.07 2.16 31.17
N GLY A 26 1.91 1.52 31.96
CA GLY A 26 1.57 1.05 33.31
C GLY A 26 1.39 2.16 34.35
N THR A 27 1.78 3.40 34.04
CA THR A 27 1.62 4.58 34.90
C THR A 27 0.49 5.48 34.41
N THR A 28 0.51 5.89 33.14
CA THR A 28 -0.49 6.83 32.59
C THR A 28 -1.75 6.12 32.08
N HIS A 29 -1.73 4.80 31.96
CA HIS A 29 -2.82 3.96 31.43
C HIS A 29 -3.23 4.29 29.99
N VAL A 30 -2.49 5.14 29.28
CA VAL A 30 -2.76 5.43 27.86
C VAL A 30 -2.31 4.26 26.97
N PRO A 31 -3.04 3.98 25.88
CA PRO A 31 -2.61 3.02 24.86
C PRO A 31 -1.23 3.37 24.29
N TYR A 32 -0.37 2.38 24.13
CA TYR A 32 0.96 2.54 23.53
C TYR A 32 1.07 1.81 22.20
N LYS A 33 0.63 0.54 22.17
CA LYS A 33 0.72 -0.31 20.98
C LYS A 33 -0.49 -1.23 20.91
N ILE A 34 -1.07 -1.35 19.74
CA ILE A 34 -2.05 -2.38 19.39
C ILE A 34 -1.32 -3.34 18.46
N PRO A 35 -0.91 -4.53 18.93
CA PRO A 35 -0.29 -5.53 18.07
C PRO A 35 -1.34 -6.11 17.13
N ALA A 36 -1.00 -6.18 15.84
CA ALA A 36 -1.75 -6.97 14.88
C ALA A 36 -0.81 -8.05 14.35
N LEU A 37 -1.09 -9.30 14.72
CA LEU A 37 -0.44 -10.45 14.12
C LEU A 37 -1.16 -10.73 12.82
N GLU A 38 -0.41 -10.70 11.72
CA GLU A 38 -0.94 -10.97 10.40
C GLU A 38 -0.18 -12.14 9.78
N ARG A 39 -0.89 -12.92 8.97
CA ARG A 39 -0.29 -14.01 8.21
C ARG A 39 -0.47 -13.73 6.74
N HIS A 40 0.63 -13.39 6.08
CA HIS A 40 0.66 -13.22 4.64
C HIS A 40 0.83 -14.59 3.99
N ALA A 41 0.05 -14.88 2.96
CA ALA A 41 0.24 -16.09 2.18
C ALA A 41 1.64 -16.17 1.53
N THR A 42 2.23 -15.02 1.15
CA THR A 42 3.57 -14.93 0.55
C THR A 42 4.71 -14.80 1.57
N PHE A 43 4.58 -13.91 2.57
CA PHE A 43 5.67 -13.56 3.49
C PHE A 43 5.61 -14.30 4.83
N GLY A 44 4.62 -15.17 5.03
CA GLY A 44 4.42 -15.88 6.29
C GLY A 44 3.90 -14.95 7.38
N ASN A 45 4.27 -15.24 8.63
CA ASN A 45 3.79 -14.47 9.78
C ASN A 45 4.58 -13.16 9.91
N PHE A 46 3.87 -12.06 10.11
CA PHE A 46 4.44 -10.74 10.33
C PHE A 46 3.60 -9.95 11.35
N THR A 47 4.12 -8.82 11.84
CA THR A 47 3.34 -7.89 12.67
C THR A 47 3.07 -6.59 11.93
N ASN A 48 1.88 -6.04 12.12
CA ASN A 48 1.44 -4.76 11.60
C ASN A 48 0.98 -3.87 12.76
N ASP A 49 1.94 -3.44 13.58
CA ASP A 49 1.67 -2.85 14.89
C ASP A 49 1.22 -1.40 14.76
N LEU A 50 0.10 -1.02 15.38
CA LEU A 50 -0.28 0.39 15.51
C LEU A 50 0.29 0.97 16.79
N LEU A 51 1.23 1.90 16.66
CA LEU A 51 1.83 2.65 17.76
C LEU A 51 1.13 3.98 17.94
N LEU A 52 0.85 4.31 19.20
CA LEU A 52 0.12 5.51 19.62
C LEU A 52 1.02 6.36 20.49
N SER A 53 1.23 7.61 20.10
CA SER A 53 2.14 8.50 20.83
C SER A 53 1.71 9.96 20.78
N ASN A 54 2.38 10.77 21.60
CA ASN A 54 2.17 12.21 21.71
C ASN A 54 0.72 12.56 22.06
N TYR A 55 0.22 12.07 23.19
CA TYR A 55 -1.15 12.33 23.61
C TYR A 55 -1.39 13.80 23.93
N SER A 56 -2.56 14.30 23.55
CA SER A 56 -3.04 15.65 23.85
C SER A 56 -4.37 15.58 24.57
N THR A 57 -4.56 16.48 25.54
CA THR A 57 -5.83 16.65 26.25
C THR A 57 -6.80 17.41 25.35
N VAL A 58 -7.96 16.81 25.12
CA VAL A 58 -9.06 17.42 24.34
C VAL A 58 -10.27 17.55 25.23
N SER A 59 -10.75 18.79 25.42
CA SER A 59 -11.95 19.10 26.19
C SER A 59 -13.21 18.88 25.36
N PHE A 60 -14.27 18.36 25.99
CA PHE A 60 -15.54 18.11 25.31
C PHE A 60 -16.49 19.30 25.49
N GLY A 61 -17.12 19.78 24.41
CA GLY A 61 -18.23 20.74 24.49
C GLY A 61 -17.94 22.09 25.18
N GLY A 62 -16.67 22.48 25.31
CA GLY A 62 -16.27 23.68 26.06
C GLY A 62 -16.25 23.50 27.59
N ASP A 63 -16.55 22.29 28.08
CA ASP A 63 -16.42 21.93 29.48
C ASP A 63 -14.96 21.55 29.77
N SER A 64 -14.28 22.38 30.57
CA SER A 64 -12.88 22.17 30.95
C SER A 64 -12.68 20.98 31.90
N GLU A 65 -13.74 20.50 32.55
CA GLU A 65 -13.68 19.39 33.51
C GLU A 65 -13.75 18.02 32.82
N LEU A 66 -14.39 17.94 31.65
CA LEU A 66 -14.51 16.71 30.85
C LEU A 66 -13.49 16.71 29.71
N SER A 67 -12.39 15.97 29.90
CA SER A 67 -11.33 15.86 28.89
C SER A 67 -10.88 14.42 28.66
N PHE A 68 -10.43 14.15 27.43
CA PHE A 68 -9.86 12.87 27.02
C PHE A 68 -8.44 13.05 26.49
N LEU A 69 -7.61 12.03 26.67
CA LEU A 69 -6.31 11.96 26.04
C LEU A 69 -6.46 11.30 24.66
N LEU A 70 -6.19 12.06 23.60
CA LEU A 70 -6.18 11.56 22.23
C LEU A 70 -4.75 11.51 21.68
N PRO A 71 -4.34 10.41 21.04
CA PRO A 71 -3.02 10.30 20.45
C PRO A 71 -2.91 11.27 19.28
N HIS A 72 -1.85 12.08 19.25
CA HIS A 72 -1.61 13.04 18.16
C HIS A 72 -0.79 12.40 17.02
N ARG A 73 -0.16 11.25 17.26
CA ARG A 73 0.62 10.52 16.26
C ARG A 73 0.31 9.03 16.30
N LEU A 74 -0.02 8.49 15.13
CA LEU A 74 -0.26 7.07 14.86
C LEU A 74 0.83 6.60 13.92
N GLN A 75 1.48 5.49 14.26
CA GLN A 75 2.47 4.88 13.37
C GLN A 75 2.12 3.42 13.14
N THR A 76 2.04 3.02 11.88
CA THR A 76 1.92 1.62 11.49
C THR A 76 3.34 1.08 11.33
N VAL A 77 3.73 0.11 12.15
CA VAL A 77 5.09 -0.43 12.20
C VAL A 77 5.09 -1.92 11.85
N PHE A 78 5.72 -2.23 10.73
CA PHE A 78 5.89 -3.57 10.22
C PHE A 78 7.05 -4.30 10.90
N ASN A 79 6.77 -5.50 11.41
CA ASN A 79 7.71 -6.36 12.12
C ASN A 79 8.46 -5.65 13.25
N SER A 80 7.83 -4.64 13.87
CA SER A 80 8.44 -3.80 14.92
C SER A 80 9.71 -3.02 14.49
N VAL A 81 10.10 -3.02 13.21
CA VAL A 81 11.33 -2.37 12.73
C VAL A 81 11.02 -1.25 11.72
N ASN A 82 10.13 -1.50 10.76
CA ASN A 82 9.92 -0.59 9.63
C ASN A 82 8.64 0.21 9.83
N VAL A 83 8.73 1.54 9.84
CA VAL A 83 7.54 2.40 9.84
C VAL A 83 6.97 2.40 8.43
N LEU A 84 5.77 1.85 8.25
CA LEU A 84 5.03 1.89 6.98
C LEU A 84 4.28 3.20 6.83
N GLU A 85 3.63 3.64 7.90
CA GLU A 85 2.82 4.85 7.93
C GLU A 85 3.11 5.66 9.19
N ASP A 86 3.05 6.98 9.05
CA ASP A 86 3.27 7.92 10.13
C ASP A 86 2.30 9.09 10.00
N VAL A 87 1.18 8.97 10.71
CA VAL A 87 0.08 9.92 10.67
C VAL A 87 0.18 10.83 11.88
N LYS A 88 0.22 12.13 11.62
CA LYS A 88 0.08 13.17 12.64
C LYS A 88 -1.31 13.80 12.51
N PHE A 89 -2.12 13.68 13.55
CA PHE A 89 -3.39 14.39 13.61
C PHE A 89 -3.14 15.87 13.83
N ASP A 90 -3.72 16.73 12.99
CA ASP A 90 -3.52 18.18 13.07
C ASP A 90 -4.65 18.85 13.86
N SER A 91 -5.88 18.38 13.62
CA SER A 91 -7.08 18.82 14.36
C SER A 91 -8.09 17.68 14.41
N ILE A 92 -8.92 17.70 15.46
CA ILE A 92 -10.01 16.76 15.67
C ILE A 92 -11.29 17.59 15.74
N THR A 93 -12.25 17.29 14.85
CA THR A 93 -13.57 17.93 14.85
C THR A 93 -14.59 16.93 15.37
N LEU A 94 -15.35 17.31 16.38
CA LEU A 94 -16.42 16.50 16.94
C LEU A 94 -17.73 16.84 16.24
N ASN A 95 -18.52 15.83 15.89
CA ASN A 95 -19.81 15.95 15.19
C ASN A 95 -19.75 16.80 13.91
N PRO A 96 -18.85 16.52 12.96
CA PRO A 96 -18.85 17.21 11.68
C PRO A 96 -20.17 16.96 10.94
N THR A 97 -20.74 18.01 10.35
CA THR A 97 -21.86 17.89 9.44
C THR A 97 -21.36 17.40 8.09
N PHE A 98 -21.89 16.27 7.61
CA PHE A 98 -21.62 15.76 6.27
C PHE A 98 -22.83 15.98 5.37
N ASP A 99 -22.58 16.28 4.11
CA ASP A 99 -23.64 16.35 3.11
C ASP A 99 -24.26 14.96 2.87
N ARG A 100 -25.52 14.94 2.44
CA ARG A 100 -26.21 13.70 2.08
C ARG A 100 -25.45 13.00 0.93
N GLY A 101 -25.14 11.72 1.10
CA GLY A 101 -24.41 10.93 0.11
C GLY A 101 -22.88 11.02 0.21
N PHE A 102 -22.34 11.72 1.21
CA PHE A 102 -20.89 11.81 1.42
C PHE A 102 -20.19 10.44 1.56
N PHE A 103 -20.89 9.44 2.10
CA PHE A 103 -20.38 8.07 2.27
C PHE A 103 -20.94 7.07 1.24
N ASP A 104 -21.62 7.54 0.20
CA ASP A 104 -22.14 6.64 -0.83
C ASP A 104 -20.96 5.93 -1.51
N PRO A 105 -21.04 4.59 -1.68
CA PRO A 105 -19.95 3.83 -2.26
C PRO A 105 -19.68 4.31 -3.68
N LEU A 106 -18.45 4.75 -3.94
CA LEU A 106 -17.98 4.95 -5.30
C LEU A 106 -17.77 3.56 -5.94
N PRO A 107 -18.18 3.35 -7.20
CA PRO A 107 -17.91 2.11 -7.92
C PRO A 107 -16.42 2.07 -8.29
N VAL A 108 -15.54 1.70 -7.36
CA VAL A 108 -14.12 1.51 -7.67
C VAL A 108 -13.53 0.33 -6.91
N HIS A 109 -12.87 -0.54 -7.66
CA HIS A 109 -12.17 -1.76 -7.22
C HIS A 109 -10.73 -1.53 -6.73
N GLU A 110 -10.22 -0.30 -6.83
CA GLU A 110 -8.89 0.11 -6.40
C GLU A 110 -9.02 1.07 -5.23
N SER A 111 -8.14 0.95 -4.24
CA SER A 111 -7.99 1.94 -3.19
C SER A 111 -7.53 3.26 -3.84
N PHE A 112 -8.49 4.12 -4.19
CA PHE A 112 -8.21 5.45 -4.71
C PHE A 112 -7.37 6.22 -3.67
N LYS A 113 -6.06 6.31 -3.88
CA LYS A 113 -5.29 7.44 -3.36
C LYS A 113 -5.64 8.64 -4.22
N ALA A 114 -6.79 9.26 -3.97
CA ALA A 114 -7.10 10.59 -4.48
C ALA A 114 -6.14 11.60 -3.82
N SER A 115 -4.91 11.66 -4.33
CA SER A 115 -3.98 12.71 -4.00
C SER A 115 -4.30 13.89 -4.91
N LEU A 116 -4.92 14.94 -4.36
CA LEU A 116 -5.04 16.20 -5.08
C LEU A 116 -3.62 16.74 -5.29
N TRP A 117 -3.17 16.84 -6.54
CA TRP A 117 -1.87 17.43 -6.85
C TRP A 117 -1.92 18.92 -6.47
N GLY A 118 -1.35 19.24 -5.30
CA GLY A 118 -1.57 20.52 -4.63
C GLY A 118 -0.52 21.60 -4.94
N ARG A 119 0.44 21.35 -5.83
CA ARG A 119 1.53 22.28 -6.14
C ARG A 119 1.92 22.26 -7.63
N PRO A 120 2.49 23.35 -8.17
CA PRO A 120 3.12 23.34 -9.49
C PRO A 120 4.11 22.17 -9.59
N PHE A 121 4.27 21.56 -10.77
CA PHE A 121 5.37 20.63 -11.04
C PHE A 121 6.69 21.35 -10.72
N GLU A 122 7.25 21.12 -9.53
CA GLU A 122 8.55 21.69 -9.17
C GLU A 122 9.62 21.14 -10.12
N PHE A 123 10.75 21.84 -10.24
CA PHE A 123 11.85 21.48 -11.15
C PHE A 123 12.24 19.98 -11.08
N PHE A 124 12.14 19.38 -9.90
CA PHE A 124 12.41 17.97 -9.66
C PHE A 124 11.50 17.00 -10.44
N TYR A 125 10.23 17.36 -10.64
CA TYR A 125 9.22 16.56 -11.34
C TYR A 125 9.15 16.88 -12.84
N ASN A 126 9.77 17.99 -13.27
CA ASN A 126 9.81 18.45 -14.65
C ASN A 126 11.01 17.86 -15.42
N THR A 127 11.07 16.53 -15.48
CA THR A 127 12.12 15.80 -16.20
C THR A 127 11.51 14.69 -17.03
N SER A 128 12.06 14.51 -18.22
CA SER A 128 11.76 13.39 -19.12
C SER A 128 12.96 12.45 -19.26
N ASN A 129 13.96 12.58 -18.37
CA ASN A 129 15.15 11.75 -18.43
C ASN A 129 14.81 10.31 -18.01
N ILE A 130 14.86 9.38 -18.95
CA ILE A 130 14.65 7.95 -18.67
C ILE A 130 15.93 7.42 -18.02
N THR A 131 15.80 6.86 -16.83
CA THR A 131 16.89 6.18 -16.14
C THR A 131 16.64 4.69 -16.15
N VAL A 132 17.70 3.93 -16.48
CA VAL A 132 17.68 2.47 -16.54
C VAL A 132 18.73 1.95 -15.57
N ASN A 133 18.31 1.11 -14.64
CA ASN A 133 19.16 0.43 -13.67
C ASN A 133 19.14 -1.08 -13.93
N TYR A 134 20.28 -1.74 -13.71
CA TYR A 134 20.44 -3.19 -13.82
C TYR A 134 20.60 -3.80 -12.43
N PRO A 135 19.49 -4.15 -11.74
CA PRO A 135 19.54 -4.63 -10.36
C PRO A 135 20.34 -5.92 -10.19
N ILE A 136 20.41 -6.74 -11.25
CA ILE A 136 21.24 -7.94 -11.30
C ILE A 136 22.22 -7.78 -12.48
N PRO A 137 23.44 -7.26 -12.27
CA PRO A 137 24.38 -6.96 -13.36
C PRO A 137 24.73 -8.15 -14.26
N SER A 138 24.67 -9.38 -13.72
CA SER A 138 24.90 -10.61 -14.49
C SER A 138 23.74 -11.00 -15.41
N ILE A 139 22.57 -10.35 -15.29
CA ILE A 139 21.35 -10.63 -16.06
C ILE A 139 20.81 -9.31 -16.62
N PRO A 140 21.45 -8.74 -17.65
CA PRO A 140 21.10 -7.41 -18.18
C PRO A 140 19.69 -7.33 -18.79
N GLN A 141 19.03 -8.46 -19.00
CA GLN A 141 17.64 -8.55 -19.43
C GLN A 141 16.66 -8.02 -18.38
N ILE A 142 17.04 -8.02 -17.09
CA ILE A 142 16.23 -7.53 -15.98
C ILE A 142 16.63 -6.09 -15.69
N MET A 143 15.70 -5.17 -15.91
CA MET A 143 15.93 -3.73 -15.78
C MET A 143 14.89 -3.08 -14.88
N SER A 144 15.31 -2.07 -14.14
CA SER A 144 14.42 -1.13 -13.46
C SER A 144 14.44 0.20 -14.20
N VAL A 145 13.28 0.65 -14.68
CA VAL A 145 13.14 1.86 -15.51
C VAL A 145 12.26 2.87 -14.79
N TYR A 146 12.70 4.12 -14.73
CA TYR A 146 11.94 5.23 -14.14
C TYR A 146 12.29 6.56 -14.84
N VAL A 147 11.42 7.55 -14.67
CA VAL A 147 11.59 8.87 -15.30
C VAL A 147 11.99 9.90 -14.24
N GLY A 148 13.20 10.42 -14.37
CA GLY A 148 13.77 11.38 -13.44
C GLY A 148 14.36 10.73 -12.20
N TYR A 149 13.52 10.53 -11.19
CA TYR A 149 13.87 9.98 -9.89
C TYR A 149 13.03 8.73 -9.61
N ALA A 150 13.50 7.87 -8.71
CA ALA A 150 12.95 6.54 -8.49
C ALA A 150 11.75 6.54 -7.51
N ASP A 151 10.71 7.34 -7.79
CA ASP A 151 9.44 7.28 -7.04
C ASP A 151 8.46 6.25 -7.60
N TYR A 152 8.47 6.10 -8.91
CA TYR A 152 7.72 5.10 -9.64
C TYR A 152 8.69 4.34 -10.55
N VAL A 153 8.89 3.07 -10.24
CA VAL A 153 9.85 2.20 -10.92
C VAL A 153 9.11 1.08 -11.60
N GLN A 154 9.28 0.95 -12.91
CA GLN A 154 8.79 -0.18 -13.68
C GLN A 154 9.87 -1.24 -13.75
N LEU A 155 9.50 -2.50 -13.56
CA LEU A 155 10.33 -3.62 -13.95
C LEU A 155 10.15 -3.85 -15.45
N VAL A 156 11.24 -3.87 -16.19
CA VAL A 156 11.27 -4.25 -17.60
C VAL A 156 12.11 -5.51 -17.74
N VAL A 157 11.53 -6.54 -18.33
CA VAL A 157 12.22 -7.82 -18.60
C VAL A 157 12.25 -8.05 -20.10
N ASN A 158 13.44 -8.11 -20.66
CA ASN A 158 13.65 -8.36 -22.08
C ASN A 158 13.79 -9.87 -22.33
N PHE A 159 12.78 -10.45 -22.98
CA PHE A 159 12.80 -11.82 -23.46
C PHE A 159 13.28 -11.86 -24.92
N THR A 160 13.59 -13.05 -25.40
CA THR A 160 14.05 -13.28 -26.78
C THR A 160 13.03 -12.82 -27.81
N ASP A 161 11.74 -13.03 -27.54
CA ASP A 161 10.64 -12.77 -28.47
C ASP A 161 9.77 -11.55 -28.07
N GLY A 162 10.18 -10.78 -27.07
CA GLY A 162 9.39 -9.64 -26.62
C GLY A 162 9.84 -9.01 -25.33
N ILE A 163 9.07 -8.02 -24.87
CA ILE A 163 9.36 -7.26 -23.66
C ILE A 163 8.17 -7.38 -22.72
N LEU A 164 8.45 -7.66 -21.45
CA LEU A 164 7.49 -7.56 -20.37
C LEU A 164 7.76 -6.29 -19.58
N VAL A 165 6.70 -5.55 -19.26
CA VAL A 165 6.74 -4.33 -18.43
C VAL A 165 5.75 -4.51 -17.30
N THR A 166 6.17 -4.27 -16.05
CA THR A 166 5.25 -4.19 -14.91
C THR A 166 4.75 -2.78 -14.72
N ASP A 167 3.48 -2.68 -14.34
CA ASP A 167 2.72 -1.44 -14.16
C ASP A 167 2.69 -0.54 -15.41
N ALA A 168 1.84 0.48 -15.38
CA ALA A 168 1.82 1.52 -16.41
C ALA A 168 1.75 2.90 -15.77
N ALA A 169 2.75 3.73 -16.05
CA ALA A 169 2.95 5.00 -15.37
C ALA A 169 1.69 5.89 -15.44
N PRO A 170 1.39 6.66 -14.38
CA PRO A 170 0.24 7.55 -14.38
C PRO A 170 0.39 8.60 -15.48
N HIS A 171 -0.71 8.93 -16.16
CA HIS A 171 -0.75 10.10 -17.01
C HIS A 171 -0.59 11.37 -16.16
N ARG A 172 0.64 11.90 -16.12
CA ARG A 172 1.00 13.11 -15.34
C ARG A 172 0.23 14.38 -15.74
N SER A 173 -0.57 14.33 -16.81
CA SER A 173 -1.45 15.41 -17.28
C SER A 173 -2.89 15.34 -16.77
N ARG A 174 -3.28 14.27 -16.05
CA ARG A 174 -4.64 14.10 -15.52
C ARG A 174 -4.74 14.60 -14.07
N ILE A 175 -5.90 15.20 -13.75
CA ILE A 175 -6.20 15.72 -12.40
C ILE A 175 -6.42 14.56 -11.41
N LEU A 176 -6.97 13.44 -11.89
CA LEU A 176 -7.06 12.19 -11.14
C LEU A 176 -5.98 11.23 -11.68
N LEU A 177 -5.11 10.79 -10.79
CA LEU A 177 -4.01 9.89 -11.10
C LEU A 177 -4.36 8.48 -10.64
N GLN A 178 -4.21 7.53 -11.54
CA GLN A 178 -4.14 6.11 -11.23
C GLN A 178 -2.65 5.74 -11.26
N ASP A 179 -2.07 5.56 -10.08
CA ASP A 179 -0.63 5.60 -9.86
C ASP A 179 0.12 4.38 -10.44
N HIS A 180 -0.56 3.26 -10.70
CA HIS A 180 0.06 2.04 -11.25
C HIS A 180 -0.59 1.47 -12.51
N ALA A 181 -1.74 2.00 -12.94
CA ALA A 181 -2.47 1.52 -14.11
C ALA A 181 -2.89 2.63 -15.09
N GLY A 182 -2.51 3.88 -14.83
CA GLY A 182 -2.96 5.01 -15.63
C GLY A 182 -2.57 4.93 -17.11
N GLY A 183 -1.42 4.35 -17.43
CA GLY A 183 -0.93 4.20 -18.81
C GLY A 183 -1.37 2.93 -19.54
N VAL A 184 -2.14 2.04 -18.90
CA VAL A 184 -2.57 0.75 -19.48
C VAL A 184 -3.25 0.92 -20.85
N PRO A 185 -4.15 1.91 -21.07
CA PRO A 185 -4.78 2.11 -22.37
C PRO A 185 -3.78 2.31 -23.52
N ASP A 186 -2.66 3.00 -23.28
CA ASP A 186 -1.64 3.26 -24.31
C ASP A 186 -0.89 1.99 -24.69
N TYR A 187 -0.53 1.14 -23.71
CA TYR A 187 0.13 -0.14 -23.98
C TYR A 187 -0.79 -1.08 -24.75
N VAL A 188 -2.07 -1.16 -24.38
CA VAL A 188 -3.06 -1.97 -25.12
C VAL A 188 -3.24 -1.43 -26.54
N ALA A 189 -3.31 -0.11 -26.72
CA ALA A 189 -3.41 0.50 -28.06
C ALA A 189 -2.17 0.22 -28.93
N ALA A 190 -0.99 0.06 -28.31
CA ALA A 190 0.24 -0.37 -28.97
C ALA A 190 0.29 -1.87 -29.28
N GLY A 191 -0.74 -2.65 -28.90
CA GLY A 191 -0.84 -4.08 -29.18
C GLY A 191 -0.39 -4.99 -28.03
N ALA A 192 -0.14 -4.44 -26.83
CA ALA A 192 0.22 -5.25 -25.67
C ALA A 192 -0.94 -6.14 -25.20
N MET A 193 -0.59 -7.33 -24.73
CA MET A 193 -1.47 -8.21 -23.97
C MET A 193 -1.29 -7.93 -22.47
N LEU A 194 -2.38 -7.88 -21.72
CA LEU A 194 -2.33 -7.69 -20.27
C LEU A 194 -2.21 -9.03 -19.56
N ILE A 195 -1.21 -9.14 -18.67
CA ILE A 195 -1.02 -10.29 -17.78
C ILE A 195 -1.49 -9.88 -16.38
N ILE A 196 -2.66 -10.37 -15.95
CA ILE A 196 -3.32 -9.91 -14.72
C ILE A 196 -3.92 -11.07 -13.92
N PRO A 197 -4.13 -10.94 -12.59
CA PRO A 197 -4.92 -11.92 -11.85
C PRO A 197 -6.33 -12.00 -12.44
N GLU A 198 -6.94 -13.20 -12.46
CA GLU A 198 -8.29 -13.40 -13.02
C GLU A 198 -9.32 -12.43 -12.40
N ILE A 199 -9.17 -12.14 -11.11
CA ILE A 199 -10.04 -11.21 -10.38
C ILE A 199 -9.98 -9.77 -10.91
N ALA A 200 -8.86 -9.36 -11.52
CA ALA A 200 -8.66 -8.02 -12.07
C ALA A 200 -9.30 -7.86 -13.46
N LYS A 201 -9.67 -8.96 -14.12
CA LYS A 201 -10.13 -8.93 -15.51
C LYS A 201 -11.34 -8.03 -15.72
N VAL A 202 -12.27 -8.02 -14.77
CA VAL A 202 -13.46 -7.16 -14.84
C VAL A 202 -13.06 -5.68 -14.88
N PHE A 203 -12.08 -5.28 -14.07
CA PHE A 203 -11.62 -3.90 -14.01
C PHE A 203 -11.03 -3.43 -15.34
N TYR A 204 -10.22 -4.27 -15.99
CA TYR A 204 -9.58 -3.94 -17.27
C TYR A 204 -10.45 -4.23 -18.51
N SER A 205 -11.61 -4.86 -18.34
CA SER A 205 -12.44 -5.35 -19.46
C SER A 205 -12.98 -4.25 -20.37
N GLU A 206 -13.06 -3.00 -19.90
CA GLU A 206 -13.58 -1.87 -20.67
C GLU A 206 -12.47 -1.01 -21.30
N VAL A 207 -11.19 -1.30 -21.02
CA VAL A 207 -10.06 -0.55 -21.58
C VAL A 207 -10.14 -0.58 -23.11
N ASN A 208 -9.97 0.59 -23.74
CA ASN A 208 -10.06 0.77 -25.19
C ASN A 208 -11.35 0.20 -25.81
N GLY A 209 -12.48 0.33 -25.12
CA GLY A 209 -13.76 -0.17 -25.60
C GLY A 209 -13.86 -1.70 -25.60
N GLY A 210 -13.08 -2.36 -24.73
CA GLY A 210 -13.03 -3.81 -24.61
C GLY A 210 -12.12 -4.51 -25.61
N ASN A 211 -11.32 -3.77 -26.37
CA ASN A 211 -10.30 -4.34 -27.24
C ASN A 211 -9.02 -4.64 -26.45
N VAL A 212 -9.08 -5.66 -25.58
CA VAL A 212 -7.98 -6.05 -24.71
C VAL A 212 -7.75 -7.55 -24.81
N ASN A 213 -6.50 -7.94 -25.05
CA ASN A 213 -6.08 -9.33 -24.94
C ASN A 213 -5.56 -9.60 -23.52
N PHE A 214 -6.00 -10.70 -22.93
CA PHE A 214 -5.62 -11.08 -21.57
C PHE A 214 -4.90 -12.43 -21.56
N ALA A 215 -3.85 -12.52 -20.76
CA ALA A 215 -3.39 -13.75 -20.13
C ALA A 215 -3.68 -13.63 -18.64
N THR A 216 -4.49 -14.53 -18.09
CA THR A 216 -4.88 -14.46 -16.68
C THR A 216 -4.23 -15.57 -15.86
N TYR A 217 -4.17 -15.35 -14.55
CA TYR A 217 -3.67 -16.34 -13.60
C TYR A 217 -4.41 -16.25 -12.27
N ASN A 218 -4.30 -17.30 -11.48
CA ASN A 218 -4.78 -17.35 -10.11
C ASN A 218 -3.90 -18.29 -9.28
N GLU A 219 -4.29 -18.60 -8.05
CA GLU A 219 -3.49 -19.45 -7.15
C GLU A 219 -3.33 -20.89 -7.63
N THR A 220 -4.30 -21.43 -8.34
CA THR A 220 -4.30 -22.83 -8.82
C THR A 220 -3.83 -22.96 -10.26
N ASP A 221 -3.86 -21.88 -11.03
CA ASP A 221 -3.38 -21.79 -12.41
C ASP A 221 -2.36 -20.63 -12.54
N PRO A 222 -1.08 -20.89 -12.23
CA PRO A 222 -0.05 -19.86 -12.22
C PRO A 222 0.44 -19.52 -13.63
N PHE A 223 0.74 -18.24 -13.87
CA PHE A 223 1.39 -17.80 -15.10
C PHE A 223 2.92 -17.84 -14.96
N ILE A 224 3.60 -18.35 -15.99
CA ILE A 224 5.05 -18.34 -16.10
C ILE A 224 5.42 -17.96 -17.53
N LEU A 225 6.12 -16.85 -17.70
CA LEU A 225 6.78 -16.50 -18.96
C LEU A 225 8.27 -16.77 -18.82
N LYS A 226 8.85 -17.54 -19.74
CA LYS A 226 10.24 -17.96 -19.68
C LYS A 226 10.83 -18.09 -21.08
N ASP A 227 12.10 -17.72 -21.22
CA ASP A 227 12.97 -18.12 -22.33
C ASP A 227 14.25 -18.81 -21.81
N ASP A 228 15.27 -18.93 -22.65
CA ASP A 228 16.54 -19.57 -22.30
C ASP A 228 17.40 -18.73 -21.33
N ILE A 229 17.05 -17.45 -21.09
CA ILE A 229 17.86 -16.49 -20.34
C ILE A 229 17.17 -16.07 -19.05
N VAL A 230 15.88 -15.74 -19.10
CA VAL A 230 15.11 -15.17 -17.99
C VAL A 230 13.74 -15.82 -17.83
N GLN A 231 13.14 -15.60 -16.67
CA GLN A 231 11.74 -15.91 -16.42
C GLN A 231 11.07 -14.84 -15.58
N PHE A 232 9.76 -14.75 -15.73
CA PHE A 232 8.86 -13.90 -14.97
C PHE A 232 7.67 -14.73 -14.47
N ARG A 233 7.34 -14.55 -13.20
CA ARG A 233 6.21 -15.22 -12.54
C ARG A 233 5.51 -14.20 -11.65
N PRO A 234 4.27 -13.79 -11.97
CA PRO A 234 3.48 -13.03 -11.04
C PRO A 234 2.86 -13.98 -9.99
N ALA A 235 2.88 -13.56 -8.73
CA ALA A 235 2.26 -14.25 -7.62
C ALA A 235 1.15 -13.39 -7.04
N TRP A 236 -0.08 -13.89 -7.08
CA TRP A 236 -1.25 -13.24 -6.50
C TRP A 236 -1.87 -14.15 -5.44
N ARG A 237 -2.45 -13.54 -4.41
CA ARG A 237 -3.21 -14.16 -3.33
C ARG A 237 -4.39 -13.28 -2.95
N GLU A 238 -5.48 -13.86 -2.49
CA GLU A 238 -6.67 -13.09 -2.10
C GLU A 238 -6.40 -12.15 -0.90
N GLU A 239 -5.52 -12.54 0.02
CA GLU A 239 -5.20 -11.79 1.24
C GLU A 239 -4.17 -10.66 1.04
N ASN A 240 -4.20 -9.99 -0.11
CA ASN A 240 -3.27 -8.89 -0.39
C ASN A 240 -3.62 -7.62 0.41
N PRO A 241 -2.66 -7.01 1.13
CA PRO A 241 -2.95 -5.91 2.06
C PRO A 241 -3.16 -4.55 1.38
N HIS A 242 -2.78 -4.40 0.12
CA HIS A 242 -2.84 -3.10 -0.58
C HIS A 242 -4.07 -2.94 -1.47
N ALA A 243 -4.34 -3.93 -2.31
CA ALA A 243 -5.50 -4.04 -3.18
C ALA A 243 -5.81 -5.52 -3.41
N ARG A 244 -7.08 -5.85 -3.60
CA ARG A 244 -7.55 -7.25 -3.72
C ARG A 244 -6.91 -7.97 -4.90
N ASP A 245 -6.60 -7.24 -5.96
CA ASP A 245 -6.01 -7.73 -7.20
C ASP A 245 -4.50 -7.50 -7.31
N TRP A 246 -3.82 -7.10 -6.21
CA TRP A 246 -2.39 -6.77 -6.25
C TRP A 246 -1.50 -8.01 -6.42
N PRO A 247 -0.64 -8.09 -7.45
CA PRO A 247 0.32 -9.17 -7.58
C PRO A 247 1.75 -8.76 -7.23
N TYR A 248 2.57 -9.75 -6.86
CA TYR A 248 4.02 -9.61 -6.76
C TYR A 248 4.68 -10.16 -8.03
N GLY A 249 5.39 -9.32 -8.77
CA GLY A 249 6.18 -9.77 -9.91
C GLY A 249 7.51 -10.36 -9.45
N ILE A 250 7.82 -11.59 -9.86
CA ILE A 250 9.10 -12.24 -9.53
C ILE A 250 9.84 -12.51 -10.83
N THR A 251 11.08 -12.04 -10.94
CA THR A 251 11.94 -12.34 -12.10
C THR A 251 13.31 -12.84 -11.68
N THR A 252 13.82 -13.79 -12.45
CA THR A 252 15.11 -14.45 -12.27
C THR A 252 15.69 -14.82 -13.63
N SER A 253 16.91 -15.32 -13.69
CA SER A 253 17.39 -16.10 -14.84
C SER A 253 16.51 -17.34 -15.07
N ALA A 254 16.61 -17.92 -16.27
CA ALA A 254 15.90 -19.12 -16.66
C ALA A 254 16.18 -20.32 -15.73
N CYS A 255 17.39 -20.37 -15.15
CA CYS A 255 17.88 -21.41 -14.25
C CYS A 255 18.54 -20.75 -13.02
N PRO A 256 17.74 -20.22 -12.09
CA PRO A 256 18.26 -19.43 -10.98
C PRO A 256 19.10 -20.28 -10.03
N SER A 257 20.19 -19.68 -9.55
CA SER A 257 20.91 -20.20 -8.38
C SER A 257 20.17 -19.86 -7.09
N ASP A 258 20.50 -20.55 -5.99
CA ASP A 258 19.81 -20.40 -4.69
C ASP A 258 19.79 -18.96 -4.12
N SER A 259 20.67 -18.07 -4.61
CA SER A 259 20.76 -16.66 -4.17
C SER A 259 20.20 -15.65 -5.17
N GLU A 260 19.43 -16.11 -6.16
CA GLU A 260 19.01 -15.28 -7.27
C GLU A 260 17.50 -15.06 -7.32
N GLY A 261 17.10 -13.79 -7.24
CA GLY A 261 15.75 -13.38 -7.59
C GLY A 261 15.45 -11.94 -7.23
N LEU A 262 14.74 -11.26 -8.12
CA LEU A 262 14.20 -9.94 -7.88
C LEU A 262 12.70 -10.06 -7.72
N GLN A 263 12.22 -9.76 -6.52
CA GLN A 263 10.79 -9.54 -6.27
C GLN A 263 10.51 -8.05 -6.45
N HIS A 264 9.64 -7.74 -7.41
CA HIS A 264 9.13 -6.41 -7.64
C HIS A 264 7.71 -6.31 -7.07
N SER A 265 7.56 -5.42 -6.10
CA SER A 265 6.28 -4.86 -5.68
C SER A 265 6.39 -3.36 -5.85
N SER A 266 5.40 -2.73 -6.48
CA SER A 266 5.47 -1.32 -6.82
C SER A 266 5.28 -0.35 -5.64
N LEU A 267 5.29 -0.86 -4.40
CA LEU A 267 5.44 -0.08 -3.18
C LEU A 267 6.88 -0.15 -2.63
N THR A 268 7.85 0.43 -3.35
CA THR A 268 9.07 0.91 -2.70
C THR A 268 8.78 2.31 -2.15
N CYS A 269 8.18 2.40 -0.95
CA CYS A 269 8.14 3.64 -0.18
C CYS A 269 9.54 3.97 0.38
N GLY A 270 10.46 4.29 -0.51
CA GLY A 270 11.78 4.81 -0.20
C GLY A 270 11.81 6.32 -0.43
N VAL A 271 12.05 7.07 0.65
CA VAL A 271 12.31 8.52 0.72
C VAL A 271 11.06 9.42 0.78
N ARG A 272 10.59 9.62 2.02
CA ARG A 272 9.86 10.79 2.56
C ARG A 272 9.00 11.58 1.55
N PRO A 273 7.74 11.18 1.38
CA PRO A 273 6.65 12.15 1.33
C PRO A 273 5.92 12.09 2.66
N GLN A 274 5.62 13.25 3.25
CA GLN A 274 4.57 13.31 4.26
C GLN A 274 3.25 12.92 3.59
N ILE A 275 2.89 11.65 3.65
CA ILE A 275 1.58 11.20 3.18
C ILE A 275 0.61 11.34 4.36
N ARG A 276 -0.26 12.35 4.27
CA ARG A 276 -1.53 12.37 5.01
C ARG A 276 -2.43 11.32 4.37
N LEU A 277 -2.42 10.10 4.91
CA LEU A 277 -3.49 9.13 4.66
C LEU A 277 -4.61 9.41 5.65
N ARG A 278 -5.75 9.91 5.15
CA ARG A 278 -7.04 9.79 5.82
C ARG A 278 -7.66 8.49 5.33
N GLU A 279 -7.72 7.49 6.21
CA GLU A 279 -8.94 6.81 6.64
C GLU A 279 -8.58 5.44 7.24
N THR A 280 -8.82 5.29 8.53
CA THR A 280 -9.22 4.00 9.10
C THR A 280 -10.58 4.24 9.75
N ARG A 281 -11.57 3.50 9.27
CA ARG A 281 -12.95 3.54 9.78
C ARG A 281 -12.98 2.98 11.19
N TYR A 282 -13.21 3.85 12.16
CA TYR A 282 -13.91 3.49 13.40
C TYR A 282 -14.96 4.57 13.66
N ALA A 283 -16.22 4.28 13.32
CA ALA A 283 -17.34 5.01 13.87
C ALA A 283 -17.62 4.41 15.25
N LEU A 284 -17.22 5.12 16.30
CA LEU A 284 -17.62 4.79 17.66
C LEU A 284 -18.97 5.45 17.91
N THR A 285 -20.05 4.78 17.50
CA THR A 285 -21.41 5.15 17.93
C THR A 285 -21.60 4.64 19.36
N LEU A 286 -21.50 5.55 20.33
CA LEU A 286 -22.07 5.32 21.66
C LEU A 286 -23.58 5.50 21.54
N ASP A 287 -24.29 4.38 21.54
CA ASP A 287 -25.74 4.33 21.65
C ASP A 287 -26.12 4.85 23.04
N THR A 288 -26.61 6.08 23.11
CA THR A 288 -27.26 6.58 24.32
C THR A 288 -28.71 6.12 24.27
N GLN A 289 -28.93 4.81 24.42
CA GLN A 289 -30.24 4.32 24.81
C GLN A 289 -30.51 4.78 26.24
N GLY A 290 -31.18 5.92 26.34
CA GLY A 290 -32.00 6.23 27.50
C GLY A 290 -33.03 5.11 27.66
N SER A 291 -32.91 4.38 28.76
CA SER A 291 -33.99 3.54 29.26
C SER A 291 -34.04 3.69 30.78
N GLY A 292 -35.16 4.25 31.25
CA GLY A 292 -35.56 4.26 32.67
C GLY A 292 -35.09 5.46 33.48
#